data_AF-G3NVA2-F1
#
_entry.id   AF-G3NVA2-F1
#
_cell.length_a   1.000
_cell.length_b   1.000
_cell.length_c   1.000
_cell.angle_alpha   90.00
_cell.angle_beta   90.00
_cell.angle_gamma   90.00
#
_symmetry.space_group_name_H-M   'P 1'
#
loop_
_entity.id
_entity.type
_entity.pdbx_description
1 polymer ?
#
loop_
_entity_poly.entity_id
_entity_poly.type
_entity_poly.pdbx_seq_one_letter_code
_entity_poly.pdbx_strand_id
1 'polypeptide(L)'
;MSLVLSDLLVCCRGLENDKATERKKEAERFRRLLRSPEVVQELDRTSGPKAKGSKTLTWDTVFRFLQRYVQKETESMQSSKSNVTATTLATRKKKMAEMCSLMKYFIRYANKRGPRLKCSEMLKHVMDVLQNSYSCSAYGEDYSSLLVKDILSVRKYWCDILPQQWHNLLNLYCEFFNASSKSINRVLVSRVIRTLVQGCCMQTDGFNDALFAFFSKALLNARQEKHLAVLEHLVSALNSFLRSAAMNCRMRVCRLGEELLPPLLYVWADMRPSSALKEEIVDFFNLQICVHHPKGAKTQDTGRAKVFPKTDFSF
;
A
#
# COMPACT_ATOMS: atom_id res chain seq x y z
N MET A 1 -5.72 -31.60 -19.17
CA MET A 1 -5.23 -30.87 -17.98
C MET A 1 -4.02 -31.65 -17.46
N SER A 2 -2.88 -31.00 -17.21
CA SER A 2 -1.72 -31.70 -16.63
C SER A 2 -2.12 -32.35 -15.29
N LEU A 3 -1.70 -33.59 -15.04
CA LEU A 3 -1.94 -34.33 -13.79
C LEU A 3 -1.56 -33.46 -12.56
N VAL A 4 -0.48 -32.69 -12.70
CA VAL A 4 0.06 -31.82 -11.66
C VAL A 4 -0.89 -30.65 -11.33
N LEU A 5 -1.50 -30.02 -12.36
CA LEU A 5 -2.51 -28.98 -12.12
C LEU A 5 -3.84 -29.55 -11.64
N SER A 6 -4.16 -30.80 -11.99
CA SER A 6 -5.34 -31.47 -11.45
C SER A 6 -5.24 -31.63 -9.94
N ASP A 7 -4.07 -32.02 -9.43
CA ASP A 7 -3.88 -32.18 -7.99
C ASP A 7 -3.96 -30.84 -7.24
N LEU A 8 -3.35 -29.78 -7.81
CA LEU A 8 -3.50 -28.44 -7.27
C LEU A 8 -4.95 -27.95 -7.30
N LEU A 9 -5.69 -28.23 -8.38
CA LEU A 9 -7.10 -27.85 -8.48
C LEU A 9 -7.95 -28.53 -7.41
N VAL A 10 -7.74 -29.82 -7.17
CA VAL A 10 -8.41 -30.56 -6.10
C VAL A 10 -8.09 -29.94 -4.74
N CYS A 11 -6.82 -29.63 -4.49
CA CYS A 11 -6.39 -28.94 -3.28
C CYS A 11 -7.07 -27.57 -3.12
N CYS A 12 -7.14 -26.78 -4.20
CA CYS A 12 -7.81 -25.47 -4.19
C CYS A 12 -9.30 -25.58 -3.87
N ARG A 13 -10.01 -26.57 -4.41
CA ARG A 13 -11.42 -26.84 -4.04
C ARG A 13 -11.55 -27.23 -2.57
N GLY A 14 -10.56 -27.95 -2.04
CA GLY A 14 -10.47 -28.29 -0.63
C GLY A 14 -10.30 -27.09 0.31
N LEU A 15 -9.71 -25.98 -0.16
CA LEU A 15 -9.67 -24.72 0.60
C LEU A 15 -11.05 -24.10 0.82
N GLU A 16 -12.03 -24.45 -0.02
CA GLU A 16 -13.41 -24.01 0.11
C GLU A 16 -14.28 -25.02 0.88
N ASN A 17 -13.69 -26.06 1.49
CA ASN A 17 -14.46 -27.08 2.21
C ASN A 17 -15.21 -26.46 3.42
N ASP A 18 -16.39 -26.95 3.75
CA ASP A 18 -17.16 -26.45 4.90
C ASP A 18 -16.54 -26.87 6.23
N LYS A 19 -15.81 -27.99 6.27
CA LYS A 19 -15.09 -28.47 7.46
C LYS A 19 -13.79 -27.70 7.65
N ALA A 20 -13.66 -27.02 8.80
CA ALA A 20 -12.48 -26.22 9.13
C ALA A 20 -11.18 -27.05 9.22
N THR A 21 -11.26 -28.30 9.65
CA THR A 21 -10.11 -29.22 9.71
C THR A 21 -9.59 -29.58 8.33
N GLU A 22 -10.49 -29.82 7.37
CA GLU A 22 -10.13 -30.09 5.98
C GLU A 22 -9.50 -28.86 5.33
N ARG A 23 -10.09 -27.67 5.52
CA ARG A 23 -9.49 -26.43 5.00
C ARG A 23 -8.07 -26.21 5.51
N LYS A 24 -7.81 -26.46 6.79
CA LYS A 24 -6.46 -26.35 7.38
C LYS A 24 -5.48 -27.33 6.73
N LYS A 25 -5.87 -28.60 6.60
CA LYS A 25 -5.05 -29.64 5.95
C LYS A 25 -4.74 -29.29 4.51
N GLU A 26 -5.73 -28.79 3.76
CA GLU A 26 -5.55 -28.39 2.37
C GLU A 26 -4.72 -27.11 2.24
N ALA A 27 -4.78 -26.16 3.20
CA ALA A 27 -3.89 -25.00 3.23
C ALA A 27 -2.41 -25.40 3.40
N GLU A 28 -2.12 -26.40 4.24
CA GLU A 28 -0.77 -26.95 4.41
C GLU A 28 -0.30 -27.71 3.16
N ARG A 29 -1.19 -28.52 2.56
CA ARG A 29 -0.94 -29.20 1.28
C ARG A 29 -0.70 -28.22 0.14
N PHE A 30 -1.49 -27.15 0.06
CA PHE A 30 -1.37 -26.09 -0.94
C PHE A 30 0.03 -25.45 -0.92
N ARG A 31 0.55 -25.14 0.28
CA ARG A 31 1.94 -24.64 0.42
C ARG A 31 2.96 -25.63 -0.13
N ARG A 32 2.78 -26.94 0.09
CA ARG A 32 3.69 -27.98 -0.42
C ARG A 32 3.62 -28.08 -1.95
N LEU A 33 2.42 -28.08 -2.52
CA LEU A 33 2.23 -28.14 -3.98
C LEU A 33 2.87 -26.95 -4.69
N LEU A 34 2.75 -25.73 -4.14
CA LEU A 34 3.40 -24.55 -4.73
C LEU A 34 4.93 -24.53 -4.62
N ARG A 35 5.56 -25.48 -3.91
CA ARG A 35 7.01 -25.66 -3.91
C ARG A 35 7.49 -26.54 -5.07
N SER A 36 6.61 -27.31 -5.70
CA SER A 36 6.97 -28.13 -6.86
C SER A 36 7.28 -27.23 -8.06
N PRO A 37 8.49 -27.33 -8.65
CA PRO A 37 8.84 -26.60 -9.86
C PRO A 37 7.88 -26.89 -11.01
N GLU A 38 7.40 -28.13 -11.13
CA GLU A 38 6.50 -28.58 -12.18
C GLU A 38 5.13 -27.87 -12.09
N VAL A 39 4.57 -27.76 -10.87
CA VAL A 39 3.34 -27.00 -10.62
C VAL A 39 3.50 -25.55 -11.05
N VAL A 40 4.60 -24.92 -10.64
CA VAL A 40 4.87 -23.50 -10.88
C VAL A 40 5.08 -23.22 -12.37
N GLN A 41 5.89 -24.04 -13.06
CA GLN A 41 6.15 -23.90 -14.49
C GLN A 41 4.87 -24.05 -15.31
N GLU A 42 4.03 -25.01 -14.95
CA GLU A 42 2.77 -25.24 -15.66
C GLU A 42 1.75 -24.11 -15.40
N LEU A 43 1.68 -23.56 -14.17
CA LEU A 43 0.90 -22.35 -13.88
C LEU A 43 1.41 -21.12 -14.64
N ASP A 44 2.73 -20.95 -14.74
CA ASP A 44 3.34 -19.86 -15.51
C ASP A 44 3.01 -19.97 -17.00
N ARG A 45 3.00 -21.20 -17.54
CA ARG A 45 2.65 -21.50 -18.93
C ARG A 45 1.18 -21.20 -19.20
N THR A 46 0.26 -21.66 -18.34
CA THR A 46 -1.20 -21.47 -18.53
C THR A 46 -1.67 -20.05 -18.23
N SER A 47 -0.91 -19.28 -17.45
CA SER A 47 -1.22 -17.87 -17.17
C SER A 47 -0.58 -16.90 -18.16
N GLY A 48 0.15 -17.41 -19.16
CA GLY A 48 0.80 -16.59 -20.18
C GLY A 48 -0.18 -15.97 -21.19
N PRO A 49 0.22 -14.91 -21.91
CA PRO A 49 -0.64 -14.20 -22.88
C PRO A 49 -1.17 -15.11 -24.00
N LYS A 50 -0.42 -16.16 -24.35
CA LYS A 50 -0.73 -17.12 -25.41
C LYS A 50 -1.74 -18.21 -25.00
N ALA A 51 -2.18 -18.24 -23.74
CA ALA A 51 -3.07 -19.28 -23.21
C ALA A 51 -4.56 -18.87 -23.15
N LYS A 52 -4.94 -17.76 -23.80
CA LYS A 52 -6.34 -17.30 -23.84
C LYS A 52 -7.25 -18.36 -24.49
N GLY A 53 -8.14 -18.96 -23.70
CA GLY A 53 -9.17 -19.89 -24.19
C GLY A 53 -9.15 -21.30 -23.60
N SER A 54 -8.10 -21.69 -22.85
CA SER A 54 -8.08 -23.00 -22.21
C SER A 54 -8.81 -22.99 -20.85
N LYS A 55 -9.69 -23.97 -20.59
CA LYS A 55 -10.35 -24.22 -19.28
C LYS A 55 -9.37 -24.67 -18.18
N THR A 56 -8.12 -24.28 -18.26
CA THR A 56 -7.02 -24.73 -17.41
C THR A 56 -6.83 -23.80 -16.22
N LEU A 57 -6.34 -24.36 -15.12
CA LEU A 57 -6.02 -23.60 -13.90
C LEU A 57 -4.93 -22.55 -14.18
N THR A 58 -5.16 -21.31 -13.73
CA THR A 58 -4.24 -20.15 -13.85
C THR A 58 -3.91 -19.59 -12.48
N TRP A 59 -2.87 -18.74 -12.39
CA TRP A 59 -2.52 -18.00 -11.17
C TRP A 59 -3.72 -17.18 -10.65
N ASP A 60 -4.42 -16.43 -11.50
CA ASP A 60 -5.63 -15.69 -11.08
C ASP A 60 -6.75 -16.62 -10.56
N THR A 61 -6.89 -17.81 -11.15
CA THR A 61 -7.90 -18.77 -10.70
C THR A 61 -7.55 -19.32 -9.31
N VAL A 62 -6.27 -19.64 -9.08
CA VAL A 62 -5.78 -20.04 -7.76
C VAL A 62 -5.95 -18.90 -6.74
N PHE A 63 -5.67 -17.66 -7.14
CA PHE A 63 -5.88 -16.49 -6.28
C PHE A 63 -7.33 -16.40 -5.81
N ARG A 64 -8.31 -16.59 -6.71
CA ARG A 64 -9.74 -16.61 -6.34
C ARG A 64 -10.10 -17.67 -5.30
N PHE A 65 -9.52 -18.87 -5.38
CA PHE A 65 -9.70 -19.88 -4.35
C PHE A 65 -9.14 -19.42 -2.99
N LEU A 66 -7.97 -18.77 -2.98
CA LEU A 66 -7.40 -18.20 -1.76
C LEU A 66 -8.22 -17.05 -1.18
N GLN A 67 -8.81 -16.20 -2.02
CA GLN A 67 -9.71 -15.13 -1.56
C GLN A 67 -10.92 -15.72 -0.83
N ARG A 68 -11.55 -16.75 -1.43
CA ARG A 68 -12.69 -17.45 -0.82
C ARG A 68 -12.31 -18.23 0.44
N TYR A 69 -11.11 -18.81 0.48
CA TYR A 69 -10.57 -19.39 1.71
C TYR A 69 -10.48 -18.35 2.83
N VAL A 70 -9.92 -17.16 2.54
CA VAL A 70 -9.85 -16.06 3.52
C VAL A 70 -11.22 -15.64 3.98
N GLN A 71 -12.18 -15.51 3.06
CA GLN A 71 -13.56 -15.18 3.37
C GLN A 71 -14.19 -16.24 4.30
N LYS A 72 -14.19 -17.52 3.92
CA LYS A 72 -14.78 -18.61 4.72
C LYS A 72 -14.17 -18.71 6.12
N GLU A 73 -12.86 -18.56 6.24
CA GLU A 73 -12.22 -18.60 7.55
C GLU A 73 -12.59 -17.39 8.42
N THR A 74 -12.74 -16.22 7.80
CA THR A 74 -13.18 -15.01 8.49
C THR A 74 -14.62 -15.15 8.98
N GLU A 75 -15.55 -15.61 8.14
CA GLU A 75 -16.96 -15.86 8.48
C GLU A 75 -17.08 -16.91 9.60
N SER A 76 -16.28 -17.97 9.55
CA SER A 76 -16.22 -19.00 10.59
C SER A 76 -15.71 -18.45 11.93
N MET A 77 -14.77 -17.51 11.92
CA MET A 77 -14.29 -16.87 13.14
C MET A 77 -15.28 -15.84 13.68
N GLN A 78 -15.97 -15.10 12.81
CA GLN A 78 -16.94 -14.08 13.20
C GLN A 78 -18.22 -14.67 13.79
N SER A 79 -18.69 -15.80 13.27
CA SER A 79 -19.87 -16.52 13.79
C SER A 79 -19.62 -17.24 15.13
N SER A 80 -18.36 -17.38 15.54
CA SER A 80 -18.01 -18.04 16.79
C SER A 80 -18.17 -17.12 18.02
N LYS A 81 -18.60 -17.67 19.17
CA LYS A 81 -18.92 -16.90 20.40
C LYS A 81 -17.82 -15.88 20.78
N SER A 82 -18.25 -14.71 21.23
CA SER A 82 -17.40 -13.58 21.63
C SER A 82 -16.72 -13.78 23.00
N ASN A 83 -17.40 -14.46 23.94
CA ASN A 83 -16.84 -14.81 25.25
C ASN A 83 -16.02 -16.09 25.14
N VAL A 84 -14.72 -15.94 24.90
CA VAL A 84 -13.78 -17.05 24.71
C VAL A 84 -12.57 -16.91 25.63
N THR A 85 -12.03 -18.08 26.01
CA THR A 85 -10.80 -18.16 26.81
C THR A 85 -9.61 -17.54 26.07
N ALA A 86 -8.61 -17.07 26.83
CA ALA A 86 -7.37 -16.54 26.29
C ALA A 86 -6.69 -17.49 25.29
N THR A 87 -6.72 -18.81 25.56
CA THR A 87 -6.20 -19.86 24.67
C THR A 87 -6.93 -19.90 23.33
N THR A 88 -8.25 -19.73 23.33
CA THR A 88 -9.04 -19.70 22.10
C THR A 88 -8.73 -18.44 21.30
N LEU A 89 -8.58 -17.30 21.96
CA LEU A 89 -8.17 -16.05 21.31
C LEU A 89 -6.77 -16.17 20.68
N ALA A 90 -5.81 -16.78 21.38
CA ALA A 90 -4.47 -17.04 20.83
C ALA A 90 -4.51 -17.96 19.61
N THR A 91 -5.35 -19.00 19.65
CA THR A 91 -5.55 -19.91 18.51
C THR A 91 -6.15 -19.20 17.31
N ARG A 92 -7.14 -18.31 17.52
CA ARG A 92 -7.71 -17.47 16.45
C ARG A 92 -6.66 -16.54 15.85
N LYS A 93 -5.87 -15.85 16.67
CA LYS A 93 -4.78 -14.98 16.21
C LYS A 93 -3.74 -15.74 15.38
N LYS A 94 -3.35 -16.94 15.83
CA LYS A 94 -2.43 -17.81 15.07
C LYS A 94 -3.00 -18.17 13.70
N LYS A 95 -4.28 -18.55 13.65
CA LYS A 95 -4.98 -18.88 12.39
C LYS A 95 -5.03 -17.67 11.44
N MET A 96 -5.35 -16.48 11.97
CA MET A 96 -5.33 -15.23 11.20
C MET A 96 -3.96 -14.95 10.58
N ALA A 97 -2.89 -15.12 11.36
CA ALA A 97 -1.51 -14.94 10.88
C ALA A 97 -1.12 -15.99 9.83
N GLU A 98 -1.52 -17.25 9.99
CA GLU A 98 -1.27 -18.33 9.03
C GLU A 98 -1.95 -18.06 7.68
N MET A 99 -3.17 -17.53 7.70
CA MET A 99 -3.91 -17.13 6.49
C MET A 99 -3.21 -15.97 5.77
N CYS A 100 -2.85 -14.91 6.48
CA CYS A 100 -2.13 -13.77 5.91
C CYS A 100 -0.75 -14.21 5.35
N SER A 101 -0.05 -15.07 6.09
CA SER A 101 1.20 -15.69 5.66
C SER A 101 1.02 -16.50 4.38
N LEU A 102 -0.07 -17.26 4.23
CA LEU A 102 -0.35 -18.02 3.02
C LEU A 102 -0.64 -17.12 1.82
N MET A 103 -1.48 -16.10 2.01
CA MET A 103 -1.79 -15.11 0.96
C MET A 103 -0.52 -14.41 0.45
N LYS A 104 0.31 -13.94 1.39
CA LYS A 104 1.59 -13.30 1.10
C LYS A 104 2.58 -14.26 0.42
N TYR A 105 2.66 -15.50 0.90
CA TYR A 105 3.48 -16.53 0.28
C TYR A 105 3.09 -16.73 -1.18
N PHE A 106 1.78 -16.88 -1.45
CA PHE A 106 1.26 -17.07 -2.80
C PHE A 106 1.60 -15.89 -3.73
N ILE A 107 1.29 -14.65 -3.34
CA ILE A 107 1.54 -13.46 -4.17
C ILE A 107 3.02 -13.33 -4.51
N ARG A 108 3.91 -13.49 -3.51
CA ARG A 108 5.36 -13.47 -3.72
C ARG A 108 5.81 -14.58 -4.65
N TYR A 109 5.27 -15.79 -4.47
CA TYR A 109 5.64 -16.91 -5.32
C TYR A 109 5.20 -16.69 -6.75
N ALA A 110 3.98 -16.23 -6.99
CA ALA A 110 3.48 -15.90 -8.32
C ALA A 110 4.34 -14.83 -9.01
N ASN A 111 4.76 -13.80 -8.27
CA ASN A 111 5.51 -12.66 -8.80
C ASN A 111 7.02 -12.90 -8.97
N LYS A 112 7.58 -14.00 -8.46
CA LYS A 112 9.03 -14.29 -8.53
C LYS A 112 9.60 -14.24 -9.96
N ARG A 113 8.79 -14.58 -10.97
CA ARG A 113 9.20 -14.67 -12.39
C ARG A 113 8.52 -13.59 -13.22
N GLY A 114 8.34 -12.42 -12.60
CA GLY A 114 7.58 -11.30 -13.11
C GLY A 114 6.11 -11.31 -12.68
N PRO A 115 5.38 -10.20 -12.86
CA PRO A 115 3.97 -10.10 -12.54
C PRO A 115 3.09 -11.12 -13.27
N ARG A 116 2.40 -11.97 -12.50
CA ARG A 116 1.50 -13.02 -13.04
C ARG A 116 0.05 -12.89 -12.60
N LEU A 117 -0.22 -12.02 -11.63
CA LEU A 117 -1.55 -11.78 -11.11
C LEU A 117 -2.10 -10.49 -11.68
N LYS A 118 -3.41 -10.43 -11.91
CA LYS A 118 -4.07 -9.17 -12.27
C LYS A 118 -4.02 -8.20 -11.09
N CYS A 119 -3.40 -7.04 -11.29
CA CYS A 119 -3.30 -6.03 -10.25
C CYS A 119 -4.68 -5.57 -9.75
N SER A 120 -5.62 -5.36 -10.68
CA SER A 120 -6.99 -4.94 -10.36
C SER A 120 -7.69 -5.88 -9.38
N GLU A 121 -7.52 -7.19 -9.55
CA GLU A 121 -8.12 -8.22 -8.68
C GLU A 121 -7.44 -8.25 -7.31
N MET A 122 -6.11 -8.09 -7.27
CA MET A 122 -5.38 -8.00 -5.99
C MET A 122 -5.77 -6.76 -5.20
N LEU A 123 -5.87 -5.60 -5.86
CA LEU A 123 -6.27 -4.37 -5.18
C LEU A 123 -7.72 -4.43 -4.72
N LYS A 124 -8.62 -5.00 -5.53
CA LYS A 124 -10.01 -5.23 -5.12
C LYS A 124 -10.07 -6.07 -3.84
N HIS A 125 -9.32 -7.17 -3.80
CA HIS A 125 -9.24 -8.02 -2.61
C HIS A 125 -8.75 -7.26 -1.37
N VAL A 126 -7.67 -6.47 -1.53
CA VAL A 126 -7.12 -5.66 -0.44
C VAL A 126 -8.15 -4.65 0.05
N MET A 127 -8.84 -3.96 -0.86
CA MET A 127 -9.90 -3.01 -0.52
C MET A 127 -11.05 -3.67 0.22
N ASP A 128 -11.57 -4.81 -0.27
CA ASP A 128 -12.67 -5.54 0.35
C ASP A 128 -12.33 -5.95 1.80
N VAL A 129 -11.10 -6.41 2.04
CA VAL A 129 -10.61 -6.76 3.39
C VAL A 129 -10.48 -5.54 4.30
N LEU A 130 -9.98 -4.40 3.78
CA LEU A 130 -9.74 -3.21 4.59
C LEU A 130 -11.02 -2.39 4.86
N GLN A 131 -12.02 -2.45 3.98
CA GLN A 131 -13.29 -1.73 4.17
C GLN A 131 -14.21 -2.44 5.16
N ASN A 132 -14.11 -3.77 5.31
CA ASN A 132 -14.85 -4.49 6.33
C ASN A 132 -14.22 -4.26 7.71
N SER A 133 -14.99 -3.74 8.67
CA SER A 133 -14.47 -3.36 10.00
C SER A 133 -13.87 -4.53 10.80
N TYR A 134 -14.48 -5.72 10.73
CA TYR A 134 -13.98 -6.93 11.39
C TYR A 134 -12.67 -7.40 10.74
N SER A 135 -12.68 -7.53 9.41
CA SER A 135 -11.50 -7.95 8.64
C SER A 135 -10.35 -6.96 8.76
N CYS A 136 -10.63 -5.66 8.77
CA CYS A 136 -9.62 -4.61 8.94
C CYS A 136 -9.01 -4.66 10.35
N SER A 137 -9.82 -4.89 11.39
CA SER A 137 -9.32 -5.09 12.75
C SER A 137 -8.45 -6.36 12.87
N ALA A 138 -8.81 -7.43 12.15
CA ALA A 138 -8.09 -8.70 12.20
C ALA A 138 -6.80 -8.73 11.34
N TYR A 139 -6.83 -8.09 10.17
CA TYR A 139 -5.84 -8.27 9.10
C TYR A 139 -5.27 -6.97 8.55
N GLY A 140 -5.73 -5.81 9.01
CA GLY A 140 -5.43 -4.52 8.40
C GLY A 140 -3.94 -4.21 8.33
N GLU A 141 -3.19 -4.55 9.37
CA GLU A 141 -1.73 -4.39 9.38
C GLU A 141 -1.03 -5.32 8.36
N ASP A 142 -1.42 -6.60 8.30
CA ASP A 142 -0.86 -7.56 7.35
C ASP A 142 -1.17 -7.19 5.90
N TYR A 143 -2.40 -6.77 5.60
CA TYR A 143 -2.81 -6.37 4.25
C TYR A 143 -2.21 -5.03 3.84
N SER A 144 -2.03 -4.09 4.76
CA SER A 144 -1.30 -2.84 4.51
C SER A 144 0.18 -3.10 4.21
N SER A 145 0.79 -4.03 4.94
CA SER A 145 2.17 -4.47 4.73
C SER A 145 2.33 -5.19 3.39
N LEU A 146 1.39 -6.07 3.04
CA LEU A 146 1.31 -6.75 1.75
C LEU A 146 1.17 -5.75 0.59
N LEU A 147 0.27 -4.78 0.72
CA LEU A 147 0.03 -3.74 -0.27
C LEU A 147 1.32 -3.00 -0.61
N VAL A 148 2.05 -2.50 0.39
CA VAL A 148 3.28 -1.72 0.15
C VAL A 148 4.46 -2.58 -0.30
N LYS A 149 4.65 -3.76 0.32
CA LYS A 149 5.88 -4.54 0.13
C LYS A 149 5.84 -5.49 -1.05
N ASP A 150 4.65 -5.96 -1.44
CA ASP A 150 4.49 -7.06 -2.38
C ASP A 150 3.64 -6.69 -3.61
N ILE A 151 2.82 -5.63 -3.54
CA ILE A 151 2.00 -5.14 -4.65
C ILE A 151 2.56 -3.83 -5.20
N LEU A 152 2.53 -2.74 -4.42
CA LEU A 152 2.97 -1.40 -4.85
C LEU A 152 4.49 -1.29 -5.01
N SER A 153 5.27 -2.23 -4.49
CA SER A 153 6.72 -2.30 -4.77
C SER A 153 7.03 -2.74 -6.20
N VAL A 154 6.07 -3.36 -6.89
CA VAL A 154 6.23 -3.89 -8.25
C VAL A 154 5.80 -2.82 -9.25
N ARG A 155 6.77 -2.12 -9.84
CA ARG A 155 6.52 -0.98 -10.74
C ARG A 155 5.62 -1.30 -11.94
N LYS A 156 5.73 -2.49 -12.51
CA LYS A 156 4.87 -2.90 -13.63
C LYS A 156 3.38 -2.90 -13.26
N TYR A 157 3.03 -3.14 -11.99
CA TYR A 157 1.64 -3.04 -11.57
C TYR A 157 1.11 -1.61 -11.56
N TRP A 158 1.95 -0.59 -11.44
CA TRP A 158 1.48 0.80 -11.35
C TRP A 158 0.68 1.20 -12.60
N CYS A 159 1.16 0.77 -13.77
CA CYS A 159 0.50 1.02 -15.06
C CYS A 159 -0.81 0.23 -15.24
N ASP A 160 -1.04 -0.82 -14.45
CA ASP A 160 -2.26 -1.63 -14.49
C ASP A 160 -3.35 -1.11 -13.52
N ILE A 161 -3.00 -0.17 -12.63
CA ILE A 161 -3.93 0.38 -11.63
C ILE A 161 -4.69 1.54 -12.25
N LEU A 162 -6.02 1.44 -12.26
CA LEU A 162 -6.88 2.51 -12.78
C LEU A 162 -6.79 3.76 -11.89
N PRO A 163 -6.89 4.99 -12.45
CA PRO A 163 -6.88 6.21 -11.67
C PRO A 163 -7.85 6.19 -10.49
N GLN A 164 -9.08 5.70 -10.67
CA GLN A 164 -10.05 5.61 -9.58
C GLN A 164 -9.59 4.70 -8.43
N GLN A 165 -8.86 3.62 -8.73
CA GLN A 165 -8.37 2.69 -7.70
C GLN A 165 -7.28 3.35 -6.83
N TRP A 166 -6.40 4.16 -7.44
CA TRP A 166 -5.44 4.98 -6.69
C TRP A 166 -6.13 5.93 -5.72
N HIS A 167 -7.13 6.68 -6.19
CA HIS A 167 -7.89 7.62 -5.36
C HIS A 167 -8.67 6.92 -4.25
N ASN A 168 -9.32 5.79 -4.54
CA ASN A 168 -10.07 5.03 -3.53
C ASN A 168 -9.17 4.51 -2.40
N LEU A 169 -8.00 3.95 -2.75
CA LEU A 169 -7.00 3.52 -1.77
C LEU A 169 -6.50 4.71 -0.95
N LEU A 170 -6.16 5.82 -1.61
CA LEU A 170 -5.66 7.00 -0.93
C LEU A 170 -6.67 7.57 0.07
N ASN A 171 -7.92 7.71 -0.33
CA ASN A 171 -9.00 8.17 0.54
C ASN A 171 -9.16 7.26 1.75
N LEU A 172 -9.20 5.94 1.55
CA LEU A 172 -9.29 4.97 2.64
C LEU A 172 -8.14 5.10 3.66
N TYR A 173 -6.91 5.27 3.19
CA TYR A 173 -5.76 5.42 4.10
C TYR A 173 -5.71 6.80 4.76
N CYS A 174 -6.16 7.87 4.09
CA CYS A 174 -6.36 9.17 4.71
C CYS A 174 -7.42 9.11 5.82
N GLU A 175 -8.50 8.34 5.64
CA GLU A 175 -9.49 8.06 6.68
C GLU A 175 -8.87 7.28 7.85
N PHE A 176 -8.11 6.20 7.57
CA PHE A 176 -7.40 5.47 8.63
C PHE A 176 -6.43 6.33 9.42
N PHE A 177 -5.75 7.28 8.77
CA PHE A 177 -4.85 8.20 9.46
C PHE A 177 -5.59 9.19 10.37
N ASN A 178 -6.78 9.63 9.94
CA ASN A 178 -7.63 10.57 10.66
C ASN A 178 -8.47 9.90 11.76
N ALA A 179 -8.73 8.60 11.64
CA ALA A 179 -9.49 7.84 12.62
C ALA A 179 -8.74 7.73 13.95
N SER A 180 -9.49 7.76 15.06
CA SER A 180 -8.96 7.51 16.41
C SER A 180 -8.69 6.03 16.69
N SER A 181 -9.16 5.14 15.82
CA SER A 181 -8.99 3.69 15.95
C SER A 181 -7.54 3.27 15.70
N LYS A 182 -6.97 2.47 16.59
CA LYS A 182 -5.60 1.94 16.51
C LYS A 182 -5.51 0.60 15.75
N SER A 183 -6.41 0.32 14.81
CA SER A 183 -6.45 -0.97 14.11
C SER A 183 -5.20 -1.24 13.27
N ILE A 184 -4.56 -0.18 12.76
CA ILE A 184 -3.34 -0.29 11.95
C ILE A 184 -2.29 0.65 12.53
N ASN A 185 -1.04 0.18 12.56
CA ASN A 185 0.10 0.98 12.99
C ASN A 185 0.20 2.29 12.17
N ARG A 186 0.26 3.43 12.85
CA ARG A 186 0.29 4.78 12.24
C ARG A 186 1.50 5.03 11.33
N VAL A 187 2.66 4.42 11.64
CA VAL A 187 3.86 4.46 10.78
C VAL A 187 3.59 3.69 9.48
N LEU A 188 2.90 2.54 9.56
CA LEU A 188 2.53 1.79 8.36
C LEU A 188 1.51 2.56 7.52
N VAL A 189 0.47 3.13 8.14
CA VAL A 189 -0.53 3.97 7.45
C VAL A 189 0.15 5.12 6.70
N SER A 190 1.00 5.90 7.38
CA SER A 190 1.72 7.01 6.75
C SER A 190 2.66 6.57 5.63
N ARG A 191 3.33 5.42 5.76
CA ARG A 191 4.13 4.83 4.68
C ARG A 191 3.27 4.45 3.46
N VAL A 192 2.08 3.91 3.69
CA VAL A 192 1.13 3.60 2.61
C VAL A 192 0.69 4.89 1.92
N ILE A 193 0.29 5.91 2.69
CA ILE A 193 -0.10 7.23 2.16
C ILE A 193 1.00 7.81 1.29
N ARG A 194 2.26 7.80 1.76
CA ARG A 194 3.40 8.26 0.95
C ARG A 194 3.47 7.56 -0.41
N THR A 195 3.33 6.24 -0.41
CA THR A 195 3.40 5.43 -1.64
C THR A 195 2.21 5.74 -2.57
N LEU A 196 1.01 5.89 -2.02
CA LEU A 196 -0.21 6.18 -2.77
C LEU A 196 -0.21 7.60 -3.34
N VAL A 197 0.25 8.60 -2.59
CA VAL A 197 0.39 9.98 -3.09
C VAL A 197 1.38 10.04 -4.25
N GLN A 198 2.52 9.36 -4.13
CA GLN A 198 3.46 9.22 -5.25
C GLN A 198 2.80 8.56 -6.46
N GLY A 199 2.05 7.47 -6.25
CA GLY A 199 1.27 6.79 -7.28
C GLY A 199 0.28 7.72 -7.98
N CYS A 200 -0.55 8.44 -7.23
CA CYS A 200 -1.48 9.42 -7.78
C CYS A 200 -0.77 10.50 -8.60
N CYS A 201 0.31 11.08 -8.08
CA CYS A 201 1.05 12.14 -8.79
C CYS A 201 1.68 11.65 -10.11
N MET A 202 2.02 10.36 -10.21
CA MET A 202 2.68 9.79 -11.39
C MET A 202 1.73 9.10 -12.37
N GLN A 203 0.55 8.64 -11.92
CA GLN A 203 -0.33 7.75 -12.70
C GLN A 203 -1.71 8.36 -12.97
N THR A 204 -2.01 9.53 -12.42
CA THR A 204 -3.26 10.25 -12.66
C THR A 204 -2.93 11.69 -13.03
N ASP A 205 -3.95 12.53 -13.27
CA ASP A 205 -3.77 13.97 -13.48
C ASP A 205 -3.22 14.71 -12.23
N GLY A 206 -2.81 13.96 -11.20
CA GLY A 206 -1.99 14.42 -10.09
C GLY A 206 -2.70 15.25 -9.03
N PHE A 207 -3.98 15.54 -9.25
CA PHE A 207 -4.74 16.49 -8.45
C PHE A 207 -5.86 15.83 -7.64
N ASN A 208 -5.73 15.87 -6.31
CA ASN A 208 -6.82 15.56 -5.38
C ASN A 208 -6.95 16.71 -4.38
N ASP A 209 -8.01 17.48 -4.51
CA ASP A 209 -8.30 18.63 -3.65
C ASP A 209 -8.29 18.32 -2.16
N ALA A 210 -8.74 17.12 -1.79
CA ALA A 210 -8.79 16.67 -0.42
C ALA A 210 -7.40 16.55 0.22
N LEU A 211 -6.33 16.40 -0.58
CA LEU A 211 -4.96 16.30 -0.07
C LEU A 211 -4.47 17.60 0.58
N PHE A 212 -4.90 18.76 0.10
CA PHE A 212 -4.55 20.03 0.76
C PHE A 212 -5.08 20.05 2.19
N ALA A 213 -6.38 19.74 2.36
CA ALA A 213 -7.01 19.70 3.68
C ALA A 213 -6.44 18.58 4.57
N PHE A 214 -6.16 17.42 3.98
CA PHE A 214 -5.52 16.31 4.67
C PHE A 214 -4.15 16.71 5.24
N PHE A 215 -3.25 17.26 4.42
CA PHE A 215 -1.90 17.60 4.85
C PHE A 215 -1.88 18.77 5.84
N SER A 216 -2.71 19.80 5.65
CA SER A 216 -2.91 20.88 6.64
C SER A 216 -3.26 20.27 8.01
N LYS A 217 -4.34 19.49 8.09
CA LYS A 217 -4.77 18.86 9.35
C LYS A 217 -3.72 17.93 9.95
N ALA A 218 -3.08 17.11 9.13
CA ALA A 218 -2.13 16.10 9.58
C ALA A 218 -0.84 16.73 10.15
N LEU A 219 -0.31 17.78 9.50
CA LEU A 219 0.99 18.36 9.83
C LEU A 219 0.90 19.59 10.75
N LEU A 220 -0.26 20.23 10.89
CA LEU A 220 -0.49 21.20 11.97
C LEU A 220 -0.27 20.58 13.35
N ASN A 221 -0.58 19.29 13.50
CA ASN A 221 -0.38 18.52 14.73
C ASN A 221 0.99 17.84 14.80
N ALA A 222 1.97 18.22 13.96
CA ALA A 222 3.27 17.56 13.90
C ALA A 222 4.01 17.61 15.24
N ARG A 223 3.80 18.66 16.04
CA ARG A 223 4.43 18.83 17.36
C ARG A 223 4.01 17.77 18.37
N GLN A 224 2.81 17.19 18.21
CA GLN A 224 2.25 16.17 19.09
C GLN A 224 2.54 14.75 18.60
N GLU A 225 3.10 14.58 17.39
CA GLU A 225 3.40 13.26 16.84
C GLU A 225 4.58 12.62 17.57
N LYS A 226 4.35 11.44 18.14
CA LYS A 226 5.35 10.72 18.95
C LYS A 226 6.32 9.94 18.08
N HIS A 227 5.91 9.55 16.87
CA HIS A 227 6.71 8.75 15.97
C HIS A 227 7.19 9.58 14.78
N LEU A 228 8.43 10.07 14.83
CA LEU A 228 8.98 10.94 13.77
C LEU A 228 9.01 10.27 12.38
N ALA A 229 9.03 8.94 12.31
CA ALA A 229 8.87 8.21 11.04
C ALA A 229 7.53 8.50 10.35
N VAL A 230 6.47 8.81 11.11
CA VAL A 230 5.19 9.26 10.57
C VAL A 230 5.38 10.58 9.84
N LEU A 231 6.04 11.56 10.49
CA LEU A 231 6.31 12.86 9.90
C LEU A 231 7.21 12.74 8.66
N GLU A 232 8.23 11.89 8.71
CA GLU A 232 9.11 11.61 7.56
C GLU A 232 8.30 11.16 6.35
N HIS A 233 7.38 10.21 6.54
CA HIS A 233 6.53 9.74 5.46
C HIS A 233 5.54 10.79 4.97
N LEU A 234 4.94 11.58 5.86
CA LEU A 234 3.97 12.62 5.50
C LEU A 234 4.61 13.82 4.78
N VAL A 235 5.77 14.29 5.24
CA VAL A 235 6.48 15.41 4.59
C VAL A 235 6.97 14.98 3.20
N SER A 236 7.48 13.75 3.06
CA SER A 236 7.86 13.18 1.76
C SER A 236 6.66 13.06 0.80
N ALA A 237 5.50 12.65 1.33
CA ALA A 237 4.25 12.63 0.56
C ALA A 237 3.80 14.04 0.14
N LEU A 238 3.88 14.99 1.07
CA LEU A 238 3.55 16.40 0.83
C LEU A 238 4.44 16.97 -0.28
N ASN A 239 5.76 16.79 -0.21
CA ASN A 239 6.69 17.27 -1.21
C ASN A 239 6.35 16.75 -2.62
N SER A 240 6.01 15.46 -2.72
CA SER A 240 5.58 14.85 -4.00
C SER A 240 4.29 15.50 -4.52
N PHE A 241 3.30 15.66 -3.64
CA PHE A 241 2.03 16.29 -3.98
C PHE A 241 2.18 17.76 -4.40
N LEU A 242 2.93 18.55 -3.64
CA LEU A 242 3.11 19.98 -3.90
C LEU A 242 3.87 20.22 -5.20
N ARG A 243 4.84 19.39 -5.56
CA ARG A 243 5.51 19.48 -6.87
C ARG A 243 4.53 19.27 -8.02
N SER A 244 3.68 18.25 -7.91
CA SER A 244 2.61 17.99 -8.89
C SER A 244 1.62 19.16 -8.97
N ALA A 245 1.23 19.71 -7.82
CA ALA A 245 0.24 20.78 -7.73
C ALA A 245 0.79 22.18 -8.05
N ALA A 246 2.11 22.42 -7.97
CA ALA A 246 2.72 23.74 -8.06
C ALA A 246 2.40 24.49 -9.37
N MET A 247 2.32 23.75 -10.48
CA MET A 247 2.05 24.33 -11.80
C MET A 247 0.61 24.86 -11.93
N ASN A 248 -0.35 24.19 -11.30
CA ASN A 248 -1.78 24.44 -11.49
C ASN A 248 -2.43 25.16 -10.31
N CYS A 249 -1.87 25.01 -9.11
CA CYS A 249 -2.47 25.43 -7.84
C CYS A 249 -1.52 26.25 -6.97
N ARG A 250 -0.61 27.00 -7.61
CA ARG A 250 0.44 27.79 -6.97
C ARG A 250 0.00 28.52 -5.70
N MET A 251 -1.10 29.28 -5.76
CA MET A 251 -1.59 30.05 -4.61
C MET A 251 -1.98 29.18 -3.42
N ARG A 252 -2.51 27.98 -3.66
CA ARG A 252 -2.87 27.02 -2.59
C ARG A 252 -1.65 26.30 -2.04
N VAL A 253 -0.67 25.98 -2.90
CA VAL A 253 0.63 25.46 -2.48
C VAL A 253 1.32 26.45 -1.54
N CYS A 254 1.35 27.73 -1.90
CA CYS A 254 1.88 28.81 -1.06
C CYS A 254 1.16 28.89 0.30
N ARG A 255 -0.18 28.98 0.31
CA ARG A 255 -0.95 29.06 1.55
C ARG A 255 -0.71 27.89 2.49
N LEU A 256 -0.73 26.66 1.95
CA LEU A 256 -0.43 25.46 2.73
C LEU A 256 1.03 25.48 3.23
N GLY A 257 1.95 26.00 2.40
CA GLY A 257 3.34 26.23 2.75
C GLY A 257 3.52 27.11 3.97
N GLU A 258 2.94 28.31 3.93
CA GLU A 258 2.94 29.30 5.01
C GLU A 258 2.35 28.74 6.31
N GLU A 259 1.24 28.01 6.19
CA GLU A 259 0.57 27.36 7.32
C GLU A 259 1.45 26.29 8.00
N LEU A 260 2.15 25.47 7.22
CA LEU A 260 2.93 24.34 7.71
C LEU A 260 4.38 24.68 8.10
N LEU A 261 4.86 25.87 7.75
CA LEU A 261 6.22 26.30 8.06
C LEU A 261 6.51 26.36 9.58
N PRO A 262 5.67 26.99 10.43
CA PRO A 262 5.90 27.00 11.88
C PRO A 262 5.93 25.63 12.58
N PRO A 263 5.03 24.66 12.30
CA PRO A 263 5.13 23.35 12.92
C PRO A 263 6.33 22.54 12.42
N LEU A 264 6.69 22.63 11.14
CA LEU A 264 7.85 21.91 10.59
C LEU A 264 9.20 22.48 11.06
N LEU A 265 9.30 23.79 11.26
CA LEU A 265 10.48 24.40 11.89
C LEU A 265 10.68 23.93 13.34
N TYR A 266 9.58 23.79 14.09
CA TYR A 266 9.64 23.22 15.44
C TYR A 266 10.12 21.77 15.41
N VAL A 267 9.59 20.95 14.49
CA VAL A 267 10.08 19.57 14.31
C VAL A 267 11.58 19.56 14.03
N TRP A 268 12.05 20.44 13.14
CA TRP A 268 13.47 20.56 12.79
C TRP A 268 14.35 20.91 13.99
N ALA A 269 13.98 21.95 14.75
CA ALA A 269 14.80 22.52 15.81
C ALA A 269 14.73 21.70 17.10
N ASP A 270 13.53 21.25 17.49
CA ASP A 270 13.24 20.84 18.86
C ASP A 270 12.98 19.33 19.01
N MET A 271 12.61 18.62 17.93
CA MET A 271 12.21 17.21 18.02
C MET A 271 13.32 16.20 17.64
N ARG A 272 14.55 16.65 17.38
CA ARG A 272 15.71 15.80 17.00
C ARG A 272 15.41 14.80 15.85
N PRO A 273 14.97 15.28 14.68
CA PRO A 273 14.59 14.42 13.55
C PRO A 273 15.77 13.65 12.95
N SER A 274 15.44 12.54 12.26
CA SER A 274 16.38 11.76 11.45
C SER A 274 16.99 12.61 10.34
N SER A 275 18.14 12.21 9.79
CA SER A 275 18.71 12.87 8.60
C SER A 275 17.74 12.87 7.43
N ALA A 276 17.02 11.77 7.21
CA ALA A 276 16.02 11.66 6.16
C ALA A 276 14.85 12.65 6.36
N LEU A 277 14.30 12.78 7.56
CA LEU A 277 13.26 13.78 7.84
C LEU A 277 13.79 15.22 7.71
N LYS A 278 15.05 15.46 8.09
CA LYS A 278 15.69 16.76 7.85
C LYS A 278 15.76 17.10 6.37
N GLU A 279 16.21 16.16 5.53
CA GLU A 279 16.25 16.34 4.08
C GLU A 279 14.87 16.66 3.50
N GLU A 280 13.83 15.95 3.94
CA GLU A 280 12.45 16.21 3.49
C GLU A 280 11.93 17.59 3.93
N ILE A 281 12.27 18.05 5.13
CA ILE A 281 11.90 19.41 5.60
C ILE A 281 12.64 20.49 4.79
N VAL A 282 13.93 20.28 4.49
CA VAL A 282 14.70 21.21 3.66
C VAL A 282 14.13 21.27 2.25
N ASP A 283 13.79 20.11 1.68
CA ASP A 283 13.17 20.02 0.37
C ASP A 283 11.82 20.76 0.33
N PHE A 284 11.00 20.61 1.38
CA PHE A 284 9.77 21.37 1.55
C PHE A 284 10.03 22.88 1.54
N PHE A 285 10.99 23.39 2.31
CA PHE A 285 11.30 24.82 2.34
C PHE A 285 11.82 25.35 1.00
N ASN A 286 12.69 24.59 0.34
CA ASN A 286 13.18 24.93 -0.99
C ASN A 286 12.03 25.03 -2.00
N LEU A 287 11.10 24.08 -1.96
CA LEU A 287 9.91 24.10 -2.80
C LEU A 287 9.07 25.37 -2.54
N GLN A 288 8.85 25.73 -1.27
CA GLN A 288 8.11 26.96 -0.94
C GLN A 288 8.81 28.21 -1.47
N ILE A 289 10.13 28.34 -1.32
CA ILE A 289 10.89 29.48 -1.85
C ILE A 289 10.71 29.59 -3.38
N CYS A 290 10.86 28.47 -4.10
CA CYS A 290 10.70 28.40 -5.55
C CYS A 290 9.29 28.79 -6.01
N VAL A 291 8.26 28.29 -5.32
CA VAL A 291 6.86 28.55 -5.68
C VAL A 291 6.45 29.98 -5.32
N HIS A 292 6.95 30.56 -4.22
CA HIS A 292 6.70 31.96 -3.87
C HIS A 292 7.40 32.95 -4.81
N HIS A 293 8.62 32.64 -5.27
CA HIS A 293 9.46 33.55 -6.05
C HIS A 293 9.90 32.94 -7.40
N PRO A 294 8.97 32.63 -8.33
CA PRO A 294 9.28 31.92 -9.58
C PRO A 294 10.21 32.69 -10.52
N LYS A 295 10.34 34.01 -10.33
CA LYS A 295 11.28 34.87 -11.07
C LYS A 295 12.65 35.01 -10.40
N GLY A 296 12.78 34.73 -9.10
CA GLY A 296 14.07 34.78 -8.39
C GLY A 296 15.03 33.66 -8.76
N ALA A 297 14.53 32.55 -9.30
CA ALA A 297 15.33 31.46 -9.86
C ALA A 297 15.73 31.66 -11.33
N LYS A 298 15.15 32.65 -12.03
CA LYS A 298 15.39 32.91 -13.47
C LYS A 298 16.20 34.16 -13.77
N THR A 299 16.58 34.94 -12.77
CA THR A 299 17.41 36.14 -12.97
C THR A 299 18.82 35.86 -12.50
N GLN A 300 19.74 35.62 -13.44
CA GLN A 300 21.18 35.65 -13.18
C GLN A 300 21.71 37.05 -12.83
N ASP A 301 20.89 38.11 -12.89
CA ASP A 301 21.41 39.48 -12.93
C ASP A 301 21.36 40.32 -11.66
N THR A 302 20.89 39.83 -10.51
CA THR A 302 21.02 40.63 -9.27
C THR A 302 21.13 39.77 -8.02
N GLY A 303 22.37 39.62 -7.54
CA GLY A 303 22.67 39.34 -6.13
C GLY A 303 23.32 37.98 -5.85
N ARG A 304 24.66 37.95 -5.84
CA ARG A 304 25.57 36.93 -5.25
C ARG A 304 24.89 35.63 -4.77
N ALA A 305 24.75 34.66 -5.68
CA ALA A 305 24.56 33.26 -5.30
C ALA A 305 25.83 32.47 -5.63
N LYS A 306 26.47 31.89 -4.61
CA LYS A 306 27.51 30.89 -4.79
C LYS A 306 26.90 29.69 -5.52
N VAL A 307 27.62 29.27 -6.55
CA VAL A 307 27.40 28.09 -7.39
C VAL A 307 27.06 26.85 -6.55
N PHE A 308 25.96 26.18 -6.88
CA PHE A 308 25.82 24.73 -6.73
C PHE A 308 25.16 24.14 -7.98
N PRO A 309 25.58 22.93 -8.40
CA PRO A 309 25.43 22.48 -9.78
C PRO A 309 24.01 22.06 -10.11
N LYS A 310 23.62 22.36 -11.35
CA LYS A 310 22.42 21.86 -12.01
C LYS A 310 22.36 20.33 -11.90
N THR A 311 21.34 19.81 -11.25
CA THR A 311 20.82 18.48 -11.56
C THR A 311 19.59 18.68 -12.44
N ASP A 312 19.74 18.26 -13.69
CA ASP A 312 18.69 18.25 -14.69
C ASP A 312 17.54 17.35 -14.23
N PHE A 313 16.38 17.94 -13.97
CA PHE A 313 15.12 17.20 -13.92
C PHE A 313 14.59 17.09 -15.35
N SER A 314 14.94 16.00 -16.02
CA SER A 314 14.27 15.53 -17.23
C SER A 314 13.18 14.53 -16.85
N PHE A 315 11.92 14.95 -17.10
CA PHE A 315 10.63 14.26 -17.17
C PHE A 315 10.38 13.02 -16.30
#